data_AF-A0A485LAI8-F1
#
_entry.id   AF-A0A485LAI8-F1
#
_cell.length_a   1.000
_cell.length_b   1.000
_cell.length_c   1.000
_cell.angle_alpha   90.00
_cell.angle_beta   90.00
_cell.angle_gamma   90.00
#
_symmetry.space_group_name_H-M   'P 1'
#
loop_
_entity.id
_entity.type
_entity.pdbx_description
1 polymer ?
#
loop_
_entity_poly.entity_id
_entity_poly.type
_entity_poly.pdbx_seq_one_letter_code
_entity_poly.pdbx_strand_id
1 'polypeptide(L)'
;MKLSLLALMTVSVVAQTARITVNFPGNSGSEFTVRTPANLPACTSNTWNIGGSTYDGVTSCSVSNKAKISVIPFRCGNYTKTTNADGINECDHCYYGWGRKAQGQIDPFWSQAEADVAKEPLSMYFVPQTISSLKNLRSCLMVSDKGLATLCDSVVRKALGPSTAAAICVKGGKSTPFAKPLSDSDRCARYEVVNSQVVCKA
;
A
#
# COMPACT_ATOMS: atom_id res chain seq x y z
N MET A 1 -25.33 54.30 -29.56
CA MET A 1 -24.59 53.04 -29.36
C MET A 1 -24.00 53.04 -27.96
N LYS A 2 -24.47 52.17 -27.06
CA LYS A 2 -23.84 51.92 -25.75
C LYS A 2 -23.37 50.46 -25.76
N LEU A 3 -22.06 50.26 -25.86
CA LEU A 3 -21.44 48.95 -25.64
C LEU A 3 -21.31 48.76 -24.13
N SER A 4 -22.09 47.85 -23.55
CA SER A 4 -21.88 47.37 -22.20
C SER A 4 -20.91 46.19 -22.24
N LEU A 5 -19.68 46.42 -21.76
CA LEU A 5 -18.71 45.36 -21.51
C LEU A 5 -19.19 44.53 -20.31
N LEU A 6 -19.68 43.31 -20.55
CA LEU A 6 -19.83 42.32 -19.48
C LEU A 6 -18.45 41.71 -19.21
N ALA A 7 -17.86 42.06 -18.07
CA ALA A 7 -16.70 41.36 -17.55
C ALA A 7 -17.14 39.98 -17.05
N LEU A 8 -16.82 38.92 -17.80
CA LEU A 8 -16.90 37.55 -17.29
C LEU A 8 -15.82 37.36 -16.22
N MET A 9 -16.22 37.36 -14.96
CA MET A 9 -15.40 36.78 -13.89
C MET A 9 -15.46 35.26 -14.02
N THR A 10 -14.47 34.67 -14.68
CA THR A 10 -14.22 33.24 -14.58
C THR A 10 -13.70 32.94 -13.18
N VAL A 11 -14.58 32.45 -12.30
CA VAL A 11 -14.17 31.88 -11.02
C VAL A 11 -13.44 30.58 -11.35
N SER A 12 -12.11 30.61 -11.31
CA SER A 12 -11.28 29.41 -11.37
C SER A 12 -11.61 28.55 -10.15
N VAL A 13 -12.48 27.57 -10.32
CA VAL A 13 -12.70 26.52 -9.32
C VAL A 13 -11.42 25.71 -9.27
N VAL A 14 -10.57 26.00 -8.27
CA VAL A 14 -9.41 25.16 -7.98
C VAL A 14 -9.98 23.80 -7.59
N ALA A 15 -9.86 22.82 -8.48
CA ALA A 15 -10.24 21.44 -8.19
C ALA A 15 -9.43 21.00 -6.97
N GLN A 16 -10.09 20.91 -5.81
CA GLN A 16 -9.45 20.49 -4.59
C GLN A 16 -9.02 19.04 -4.77
N THR A 17 -7.71 18.77 -4.73
CA THR A 17 -7.19 17.42 -4.89
C THR A 17 -7.82 16.52 -3.84
N ALA A 18 -8.57 15.51 -4.28
CA ALA A 18 -9.27 14.60 -3.38
C ALA A 18 -8.25 13.87 -2.49
N ARG A 19 -8.45 13.97 -1.17
CA ARG A 19 -7.67 13.23 -0.18
C ARG A 19 -8.25 11.84 0.00
N ILE A 20 -7.43 10.82 -0.21
CA ILE A 20 -7.77 9.45 0.15
C ILE A 20 -7.25 9.23 1.56
N THR A 21 -8.16 9.02 2.51
CA THR A 21 -7.84 8.85 3.93
C THR A 21 -7.91 7.37 4.30
N VAL A 22 -7.00 6.93 5.16
CA VAL A 22 -7.01 5.59 5.75
C VAL A 22 -7.06 5.72 7.27
N ASN A 23 -8.05 5.09 7.89
CA ASN A 23 -8.18 5.00 9.33
C ASN A 23 -7.52 3.70 9.82
N PHE A 24 -6.63 3.83 10.80
CA PHE A 24 -5.95 2.69 11.39
C PHE A 24 -6.81 1.98 12.43
N PRO A 25 -6.61 0.67 12.64
CA PRO A 25 -7.32 -0.08 13.67
C PRO A 25 -7.14 0.52 15.07
N GLY A 26 -8.14 0.32 15.93
CA GLY A 26 -8.05 0.66 17.36
C GLY A 26 -7.96 2.16 17.66
N ASN A 27 -8.49 3.03 16.80
CA ASN A 27 -8.42 4.49 16.93
C ASN A 27 -6.99 5.03 16.97
N SER A 28 -6.04 4.36 16.31
CA SER A 28 -4.63 4.76 16.24
C SER A 28 -4.36 5.98 15.34
N GLY A 29 -5.42 6.72 14.98
CA GLY A 29 -5.39 7.85 14.07
C GLY A 29 -5.63 7.49 12.60
N SER A 30 -5.29 8.43 11.73
CA SER A 30 -5.46 8.32 10.28
C SER A 30 -4.30 8.94 9.54
N GLU A 31 -4.00 8.42 8.36
CA GLU A 31 -3.08 9.00 7.39
C GLU A 31 -3.86 9.29 6.09
N PHE A 32 -3.33 10.15 5.22
CA PHE A 32 -3.95 10.41 3.91
C PHE A 32 -2.92 10.53 2.80
N THR A 33 -3.36 10.30 1.56
CA THR A 33 -2.59 10.62 0.36
C THR A 33 -3.41 11.46 -0.61
N VAL A 34 -2.73 12.16 -1.51
CA VAL A 34 -3.34 12.83 -2.67
C VAL A 34 -3.14 12.04 -3.97
N ARG A 35 -2.38 10.93 -3.91
CA ARG A 35 -2.14 10.05 -5.06
C ARG A 35 -3.24 9.01 -5.16
N THR A 36 -3.90 8.95 -6.31
CA THR A 36 -4.97 7.98 -6.55
C THR A 36 -4.41 6.74 -7.23
N PRO A 37 -4.53 5.55 -6.63
CA PRO A 37 -4.19 4.30 -7.30
C PRO A 37 -5.06 4.03 -8.51
N ALA A 38 -4.49 3.39 -9.52
CA ALA A 38 -5.23 2.90 -10.66
C ALA A 38 -6.26 1.84 -10.22
N ASN A 39 -7.45 1.89 -10.82
CA ASN A 39 -8.56 0.97 -10.56
C ASN A 39 -8.99 0.86 -9.08
N LEU A 40 -8.69 1.86 -8.24
CA LEU A 40 -9.27 1.93 -6.91
C LEU A 40 -10.81 1.96 -7.02
N PRO A 41 -11.54 1.02 -6.41
CA PRO A 41 -13.00 1.02 -6.48
C PRO A 41 -13.57 2.28 -5.83
N ALA A 42 -14.70 2.75 -6.35
CA ALA A 42 -15.32 3.99 -5.89
C ALA A 42 -15.69 3.91 -4.40
N CYS A 43 -15.32 4.95 -3.65
CA CYS A 43 -15.69 5.14 -2.25
C CYS A 43 -16.12 6.59 -2.03
N THR A 44 -17.41 6.83 -1.83
CA THR A 44 -17.98 8.19 -1.75
C THR A 44 -17.36 9.04 -0.63
N SER A 45 -16.94 8.42 0.47
CA SER A 45 -16.28 9.13 1.58
C SER A 45 -14.79 9.40 1.36
N ASN A 46 -14.19 8.83 0.30
CA ASN A 46 -12.73 8.73 0.10
C ASN A 46 -11.95 8.23 1.34
N THR A 47 -12.64 7.57 2.27
CA THR A 47 -12.07 7.14 3.55
C THR A 47 -12.17 5.63 3.64
N TRP A 48 -11.06 5.01 3.99
CA TRP A 48 -10.89 3.57 3.99
C TRP A 48 -10.52 3.09 5.40
N ASN A 49 -11.19 2.05 5.87
CA ASN A 49 -10.95 1.46 7.18
C ASN A 49 -10.21 0.13 7.01
N ILE A 50 -9.07 -0.02 7.67
CA ILE A 50 -8.37 -1.31 7.71
C ILE A 50 -9.16 -2.27 8.59
N GLY A 51 -9.49 -3.44 8.06
CA GLY A 51 -10.16 -4.49 8.80
C GLY A 51 -9.19 -5.29 9.68
N GLY A 52 -9.70 -5.80 10.80
CA GLY A 52 -8.92 -6.62 11.75
C GLY A 52 -7.94 -5.80 12.60
N SER A 53 -6.95 -6.47 13.16
CA SER A 53 -5.90 -5.87 14.02
C SER A 53 -4.57 -5.65 13.28
N THR A 54 -4.56 -5.82 11.96
CA THR A 54 -3.36 -5.91 11.14
C THR A 54 -3.26 -4.71 10.19
N TYR A 55 -2.09 -4.07 10.10
CA TYR A 55 -1.85 -2.99 9.14
C TYR A 55 -1.82 -3.46 7.67
N ASP A 56 -1.71 -4.78 7.47
CA ASP A 56 -1.70 -5.45 6.16
C ASP A 56 -3.10 -6.01 5.81
N GLY A 57 -4.13 -5.58 6.56
CA GLY A 57 -5.50 -6.07 6.48
C GLY A 57 -6.27 -5.68 5.22
N VAL A 58 -7.28 -6.50 4.89
CA VAL A 58 -8.32 -6.15 3.93
C VAL A 58 -8.95 -4.83 4.38
N THR A 59 -8.99 -3.87 3.48
CA THR A 59 -9.44 -2.50 3.75
C THR A 59 -10.75 -2.25 3.02
N SER A 60 -11.71 -1.60 3.69
CA SER A 60 -13.05 -1.34 3.13
C SER A 60 -13.41 0.13 3.17
N CYS A 61 -14.25 0.59 2.24
CA CYS A 61 -14.77 1.96 2.26
C CYS A 61 -15.58 2.23 3.54
N SER A 62 -15.37 3.40 4.16
CA SER A 62 -15.86 3.68 5.52
C SER A 62 -17.38 3.77 5.62
N VAL A 63 -18.04 4.20 4.54
CA VAL A 63 -19.50 4.35 4.47
C VAL A 63 -20.18 3.19 3.75
N SER A 64 -19.41 2.23 3.21
CA SER A 64 -19.94 1.03 2.58
C SER A 64 -18.91 -0.10 2.60
N ASN A 65 -19.25 -1.20 3.26
CA ASN A 65 -18.41 -2.40 3.25
C ASN A 65 -18.48 -3.19 1.93
N LYS A 66 -19.17 -2.69 0.90
CA LYS A 66 -19.24 -3.32 -0.43
C LYS A 66 -17.93 -3.20 -1.18
N ALA A 67 -17.28 -2.03 -1.14
CA ALA A 67 -15.98 -1.83 -1.74
C ALA A 67 -14.89 -2.32 -0.78
N LYS A 68 -14.19 -3.39 -1.16
CA LYS A 68 -13.09 -3.97 -0.41
C LYS A 68 -11.85 -4.07 -1.29
N ILE A 69 -10.70 -3.76 -0.70
CA ILE A 69 -9.39 -3.83 -1.31
C ILE A 69 -8.47 -4.66 -0.42
N SER A 70 -7.52 -5.38 -1.00
CA SER A 70 -6.66 -6.31 -0.26
C SER A 70 -5.62 -5.64 0.65
N VAL A 71 -5.37 -4.35 0.44
CA VAL A 71 -4.43 -3.52 1.20
C VAL A 71 -4.82 -2.05 1.03
N ILE A 72 -4.25 -1.17 1.86
CA ILE A 72 -4.56 0.26 1.82
C ILE A 72 -4.09 0.96 0.52
N PRO A 73 -4.76 2.05 0.10
CA PRO A 73 -4.42 2.83 -1.11
C PRO A 73 -2.99 3.38 -1.15
N PHE A 74 -2.28 3.44 -0.04
CA PHE A 74 -0.92 3.97 0.00
C PHE A 74 0.15 2.93 -0.37
N ARG A 75 -0.23 1.64 -0.45
CA ARG A 75 0.72 0.54 -0.74
C ARG A 75 0.50 -0.06 -2.12
N CYS A 76 -0.74 -0.08 -2.58
CA CYS A 76 -1.08 -0.56 -3.89
C CYS A 76 -1.26 0.60 -4.86
N GLY A 77 -0.47 0.63 -5.92
CA GLY A 77 -0.60 1.64 -6.97
C GLY A 77 -1.59 1.23 -8.06
N ASN A 78 -1.88 -0.06 -8.19
CA ASN A 78 -2.87 -0.57 -9.16
C ASN A 78 -3.63 -1.77 -8.60
N TYR A 79 -4.95 -1.61 -8.42
CA TYR A 79 -5.83 -2.70 -8.03
C TYR A 79 -6.35 -3.49 -9.23
N THR A 80 -6.83 -4.71 -8.99
CA THR A 80 -7.54 -5.48 -10.01
C THR A 80 -8.83 -4.78 -10.42
N LYS A 81 -9.18 -4.83 -11.72
CA LYS A 81 -10.46 -4.29 -12.22
C LYS A 81 -11.68 -5.07 -11.74
N THR A 82 -11.50 -6.37 -11.51
CA THR A 82 -12.52 -7.29 -11.02
C THR A 82 -12.17 -7.79 -9.63
N THR A 83 -13.19 -8.12 -8.85
CA THR A 83 -13.01 -8.71 -7.52
C THR A 83 -12.69 -10.19 -7.61
N ASN A 84 -12.01 -10.72 -6.59
CA ASN A 84 -11.92 -12.16 -6.36
C ASN A 84 -13.25 -12.75 -5.85
N ALA A 85 -13.26 -14.04 -5.52
CA ALA A 85 -14.45 -14.76 -5.05
C ALA A 85 -15.05 -14.19 -3.73
N ASP A 86 -14.28 -13.43 -2.95
CA ASP A 86 -14.72 -12.80 -1.70
C ASP A 86 -15.16 -11.34 -1.89
N GLY A 87 -15.25 -10.87 -3.14
CA GLY A 87 -15.64 -9.50 -3.45
C GLY A 87 -14.55 -8.47 -3.16
N ILE A 88 -13.27 -8.88 -3.19
CA ILE A 88 -12.12 -8.01 -2.91
C ILE A 88 -11.37 -7.68 -4.20
N ASN A 89 -11.14 -6.39 -4.46
CA ASN A 89 -10.19 -5.93 -5.47
C ASN A 89 -8.77 -6.13 -4.91
N GLU A 90 -8.01 -7.03 -5.52
CA GLU A 90 -6.67 -7.36 -5.05
C GLU A 90 -5.65 -6.32 -5.53
N CYS A 91 -4.45 -6.34 -4.97
CA CYS A 91 -3.38 -5.51 -5.48
C CYS A 91 -2.66 -6.22 -6.62
N ASP A 92 -2.70 -5.60 -7.80
CA ASP A 92 -2.00 -6.08 -8.99
C ASP A 92 -0.57 -5.55 -9.06
N HIS A 93 -0.36 -4.31 -8.63
CA HIS A 93 0.97 -3.69 -8.58
C HIS A 93 1.14 -2.81 -7.34
N CYS A 94 2.14 -3.12 -6.53
CA CYS A 94 2.53 -2.32 -5.37
C CYS A 94 3.25 -1.05 -5.80
N TYR A 95 3.10 0.04 -5.05
CA TYR A 95 4.09 1.11 -5.13
C TYR A 95 5.48 0.57 -4.77
N TYR A 96 6.55 1.30 -5.12
CA TYR A 96 7.90 0.94 -4.71
C TYR A 96 8.13 1.22 -3.21
N GLY A 97 7.66 2.38 -2.74
CA GLY A 97 7.79 2.79 -1.36
C GLY A 97 7.03 4.09 -1.09
N TRP A 98 7.12 4.57 0.14
CA TRP A 98 6.48 5.82 0.53
C TRP A 98 7.38 6.76 1.34
N GLY A 99 7.09 8.05 1.24
CA GLY A 99 7.61 9.09 2.11
C GLY A 99 6.53 9.55 3.10
N ARG A 100 6.96 10.11 4.23
CA ARG A 100 6.08 10.81 5.16
C ARG A 100 6.28 12.32 5.00
N LYS A 101 5.20 13.02 4.69
CA LYS A 101 5.11 14.48 4.74
C LYS A 101 4.59 14.93 6.11
N ALA A 102 4.64 16.24 6.32
CA ALA A 102 4.04 16.86 7.50
C ALA A 102 2.54 16.49 7.62
N GLN A 103 2.03 16.52 8.86
CA GLN A 103 0.59 16.39 9.16
C GLN A 103 -0.05 15.04 8.75
N GLY A 104 0.74 13.96 8.69
CA GLY A 104 0.21 12.61 8.41
C GLY A 104 -0.12 12.35 6.94
N GLN A 105 0.38 13.20 6.04
CA GLN A 105 0.34 12.91 4.60
C GLN A 105 1.41 11.86 4.25
N ILE A 106 0.99 10.88 3.44
CA ILE A 106 1.81 9.83 2.88
C ILE A 106 1.86 10.03 1.36
N ASP A 107 3.08 10.07 0.83
CA ASP A 107 3.31 10.11 -0.61
C ASP A 107 3.92 8.78 -1.06
N PRO A 108 3.13 7.92 -1.72
CA PRO A 108 3.66 6.72 -2.35
C PRO A 108 4.29 7.01 -3.72
N PHE A 109 5.34 6.27 -4.06
CA PHE A 109 6.12 6.45 -5.28
C PHE A 109 6.25 5.14 -6.05
N TRP A 110 6.27 5.20 -7.37
CA TRP A 110 6.45 4.03 -8.25
C TRP A 110 7.91 3.58 -8.36
N SER A 111 8.85 4.44 -7.98
CA SER A 111 10.28 4.12 -8.03
C SER A 111 11.10 5.02 -7.10
N GLN A 112 12.36 4.63 -6.86
CA GLN A 112 13.34 5.49 -6.19
C GLN A 112 13.55 6.80 -6.97
N ALA A 113 13.65 6.72 -8.30
CA ALA A 113 13.89 7.89 -9.14
C ALA A 113 12.76 8.94 -9.03
N GLU A 114 11.51 8.50 -8.94
CA GLU A 114 10.37 9.40 -8.72
C GLU A 114 10.45 10.10 -7.36
N ALA A 115 10.83 9.37 -6.31
CA ALA A 115 11.00 9.93 -4.98
C ALA A 115 12.18 10.93 -4.91
N ASP A 116 13.28 10.63 -5.59
CA ASP A 116 14.46 11.50 -5.67
C ASP A 116 14.13 12.83 -6.38
N VAL A 117 13.36 12.78 -7.48
CA VAL A 117 12.87 13.97 -8.18
C VAL A 117 11.97 14.82 -7.27
N ALA A 118 11.12 14.16 -6.46
CA ALA A 118 10.27 14.83 -5.48
C ALA A 118 11.04 15.32 -4.24
N LYS A 119 12.34 15.01 -4.12
CA LYS A 119 13.20 15.30 -2.96
C LYS A 119 12.63 14.73 -1.66
N GLU A 120 12.05 13.54 -1.75
CA GLU A 120 11.34 12.93 -0.64
C GLU A 120 12.00 11.63 -0.20
N PRO A 121 12.58 11.58 1.02
CA PRO A 121 13.23 10.37 1.48
C PRO A 121 12.17 9.29 1.76
N LEU A 122 12.38 8.12 1.17
CA LEU A 122 11.53 6.96 1.41
C LEU A 122 11.84 6.36 2.79
N SER A 123 10.77 6.04 3.52
CA SER A 123 10.86 5.47 4.89
C SER A 123 10.39 4.03 4.97
N MET A 124 9.58 3.58 4.01
CA MET A 124 9.15 2.19 3.86
C MET A 124 9.10 1.82 2.39
N TYR A 125 9.19 0.53 2.12
CA TYR A 125 9.19 -0.09 0.81
C TYR A 125 8.11 -1.17 0.77
N PHE A 126 7.63 -1.47 -0.43
CA PHE A 126 6.59 -2.48 -0.60
C PHE A 126 7.07 -3.63 -1.48
N VAL A 127 6.80 -4.85 -1.03
CA VAL A 127 7.09 -6.08 -1.77
C VAL A 127 5.76 -6.74 -2.12
N PRO A 128 5.52 -7.13 -3.39
CA PRO A 128 4.35 -7.92 -3.75
C PRO A 128 4.23 -9.13 -2.83
N GLN A 129 3.04 -9.39 -2.31
CA GLN A 129 2.81 -10.55 -1.46
C GLN A 129 1.54 -11.32 -1.80
N THR A 130 1.53 -12.58 -1.43
CA THR A 130 0.35 -13.46 -1.46
C THR A 130 0.11 -14.02 -0.06
N ILE A 131 -1.12 -13.92 0.45
CA ILE A 131 -1.51 -14.53 1.73
C ILE A 131 -2.26 -15.83 1.49
N SER A 132 -1.59 -16.96 1.71
CA SER A 132 -2.13 -18.27 1.30
C SER A 132 -3.38 -18.70 2.09
N SER A 133 -3.46 -18.41 3.39
CA SER A 133 -4.65 -18.71 4.19
C SER A 133 -5.88 -17.88 3.79
N LEU A 134 -5.71 -16.82 3.01
CA LEU A 134 -6.77 -15.97 2.50
C LEU A 134 -7.03 -16.26 1.02
N LYS A 135 -7.07 -17.54 0.66
CA LYS A 135 -7.29 -18.01 -0.73
C LYS A 135 -6.31 -17.38 -1.72
N ASN A 136 -5.04 -17.28 -1.32
CA ASN A 136 -3.97 -16.65 -2.10
C ASN A 136 -4.22 -15.16 -2.41
N LEU A 137 -4.80 -14.41 -1.46
CA LEU A 137 -5.06 -12.97 -1.60
C LEU A 137 -3.78 -12.21 -2.00
N ARG A 138 -3.80 -11.50 -3.13
CA ARG A 138 -2.67 -10.66 -3.56
C ARG A 138 -2.70 -9.28 -2.89
N SER A 139 -1.58 -8.88 -2.31
CA SER A 139 -1.43 -7.69 -1.46
C SER A 139 0.00 -7.13 -1.55
N CYS A 140 0.34 -6.15 -0.71
CA CYS A 140 1.67 -5.53 -0.63
C CYS A 140 2.20 -5.58 0.80
N LEU A 141 3.32 -6.28 1.00
CA LEU A 141 4.03 -6.34 2.29
C LEU A 141 4.80 -5.04 2.45
N MET A 142 4.67 -4.39 3.61
CA MET A 142 5.44 -3.21 3.93
C MET A 142 6.66 -3.57 4.77
N VAL A 143 7.84 -3.08 4.38
CA VAL A 143 9.11 -3.31 5.07
C VAL A 143 9.95 -2.02 5.16
N SER A 144 10.83 -1.93 6.15
CA SER A 144 11.80 -0.81 6.24
C SER A 144 13.03 -0.97 5.35
N ASP A 145 13.43 -2.22 5.07
CA ASP A 145 14.60 -2.48 4.22
C ASP A 145 14.21 -2.53 2.73
N LYS A 146 14.77 -1.60 1.94
CA LYS A 146 14.66 -1.62 0.48
C LYS A 146 15.29 -2.86 -0.16
N GLY A 147 16.26 -3.47 0.51
CA GLY A 147 16.96 -4.66 0.05
C GLY A 147 16.02 -5.83 -0.18
N LEU A 148 14.96 -5.97 0.62
CA LEU A 148 14.01 -7.06 0.45
C LEU A 148 13.25 -7.00 -0.87
N ALA A 149 12.85 -5.79 -1.30
CA ALA A 149 12.18 -5.58 -2.58
C ALA A 149 13.07 -5.93 -3.78
N THR A 150 14.40 -5.92 -3.59
CA THR A 150 15.36 -6.39 -4.60
C THR A 150 15.59 -7.90 -4.50
N LEU A 151 15.62 -8.42 -3.26
CA LEU A 151 15.90 -9.82 -2.95
C LEU A 151 14.78 -10.76 -3.40
N CYS A 152 13.52 -10.33 -3.26
CA CYS A 152 12.32 -11.10 -3.58
C CYS A 152 11.53 -10.40 -4.68
N ASP A 153 11.13 -11.13 -5.72
CA ASP A 153 10.13 -10.64 -6.67
C ASP A 153 8.74 -10.62 -6.00
N SER A 154 8.50 -11.57 -5.11
CA SER A 154 7.32 -11.59 -4.24
C SER A 154 7.56 -12.38 -2.95
N VAL A 155 6.67 -12.18 -1.98
CA VAL A 155 6.65 -12.91 -0.71
C VAL A 155 5.34 -13.70 -0.58
N VAL A 156 5.43 -14.98 -0.25
CA VAL A 156 4.26 -15.78 0.11
C VAL A 156 4.21 -15.89 1.63
N ARG A 157 3.22 -15.25 2.27
CA ARG A 157 2.96 -15.36 3.72
C ARG A 157 1.83 -16.35 3.96
N LYS A 158 1.94 -17.11 5.05
CA LYS A 158 0.88 -18.05 5.44
C LYS A 158 -0.41 -17.33 5.81
N ALA A 159 -0.33 -16.27 6.60
CA ALA A 159 -1.47 -15.53 7.13
C ALA A 159 -1.12 -14.04 7.34
N LEU A 160 -2.15 -13.22 7.50
CA LEU A 160 -2.03 -11.89 8.10
C LEU A 160 -1.99 -12.05 9.63
N GLY A 161 -1.24 -11.21 10.33
CA GLY A 161 -1.23 -11.25 11.78
C GLY A 161 -0.20 -10.33 12.41
N PRO A 162 -0.53 -9.71 13.57
CA PRO A 162 0.47 -8.97 14.35
C PRO A 162 1.53 -9.93 14.91
N SER A 163 1.13 -11.17 15.19
CA SER A 163 2.01 -12.30 15.49
C SER A 163 2.52 -12.88 14.17
N THR A 164 3.84 -12.92 14.08
CA THR A 164 4.61 -13.23 12.88
C THR A 164 4.12 -14.49 12.14
N ALA A 165 4.09 -14.44 10.80
CA ALA A 165 3.64 -15.54 9.96
C ALA A 165 4.81 -16.14 9.17
N ALA A 166 4.81 -17.47 9.02
CA ALA A 166 5.77 -18.15 8.14
C ALA A 166 5.70 -17.56 6.74
N ALA A 167 6.86 -17.31 6.14
CA ALA A 167 6.98 -16.62 4.87
C ALA A 167 8.03 -17.29 3.98
N ILE A 168 7.84 -17.15 2.67
CA ILE A 168 8.75 -17.61 1.63
C ILE A 168 9.03 -16.44 0.70
N CYS A 169 10.29 -16.18 0.42
CA CYS A 169 10.76 -15.27 -0.62
C CYS A 169 10.79 -16.01 -1.96
N VAL A 170 10.19 -15.45 -3.00
CA VAL A 170 10.22 -15.98 -4.36
C VAL A 170 11.05 -15.06 -5.23
N LYS A 171 12.07 -15.60 -5.92
CA LYS A 171 12.94 -14.86 -6.84
C LYS A 171 13.23 -15.70 -8.08
N GLY A 172 12.80 -15.24 -9.26
CA GLY A 172 12.97 -15.98 -10.52
C GLY A 172 12.40 -17.41 -10.46
N GLY A 173 11.29 -17.61 -9.73
CA GLY A 173 10.68 -18.92 -9.48
C GLY A 173 11.34 -19.75 -8.37
N LYS A 174 12.51 -19.34 -7.85
CA LYS A 174 13.16 -20.01 -6.72
C LYS A 174 12.52 -19.59 -5.40
N SER A 175 12.16 -20.57 -4.58
CA SER A 175 11.61 -20.35 -3.24
C SER A 175 12.69 -20.45 -2.17
N THR A 176 12.82 -19.42 -1.33
CA THR A 176 13.74 -19.37 -0.20
C THR A 176 12.96 -19.04 1.07
N PRO A 177 12.95 -19.90 2.09
CA PRO A 177 12.21 -19.63 3.32
C PRO A 177 12.85 -18.49 4.11
N PHE A 178 12.05 -17.72 4.85
CA PHE A 178 12.59 -16.81 5.86
C PHE A 178 12.99 -17.61 7.11
N ALA A 179 14.13 -17.27 7.71
CA ALA A 179 14.63 -17.93 8.91
C ALA A 179 13.76 -17.64 10.14
N LYS A 180 13.11 -16.47 10.17
CA LYS A 180 12.10 -16.11 11.16
C LYS A 180 10.80 -15.72 10.46
N PRO A 181 9.63 -16.03 11.05
CA PRO A 181 8.35 -15.53 10.58
C PRO A 181 8.34 -13.99 10.46
N LEU A 182 7.66 -13.46 9.45
CA LEU A 182 7.55 -12.02 9.19
C LEU A 182 6.37 -11.40 9.93
N SER A 183 6.59 -10.23 10.55
CA SER A 183 5.50 -9.43 11.10
C SER A 183 4.82 -8.61 10.00
N ASP A 184 3.63 -8.11 10.28
CA ASP A 184 3.10 -6.99 9.51
C ASP A 184 4.02 -5.78 9.71
N SER A 185 4.20 -4.98 8.66
CA SER A 185 5.06 -3.77 8.73
C SER A 185 6.48 -4.07 9.27
N ASP A 186 7.12 -5.14 8.79
CA ASP A 186 8.37 -5.65 9.34
C ASP A 186 9.49 -4.59 9.31
N ARG A 187 10.09 -4.39 10.48
CA ARG A 187 11.06 -3.31 10.76
C ARG A 187 12.52 -3.78 10.68
N CYS A 188 12.77 -4.87 9.98
CA CYS A 188 14.14 -5.32 9.76
C CYS A 188 15.01 -4.24 9.11
N ALA A 189 16.22 -4.05 9.64
CA ALA A 189 17.18 -3.09 9.10
C ALA A 189 17.75 -3.56 7.75
N ARG A 190 18.03 -4.87 7.62
CA ARG A 190 18.58 -5.46 6.40
C ARG A 190 18.23 -6.94 6.28
N TYR A 191 17.71 -7.34 5.13
CA TYR A 191 17.56 -8.74 4.76
C TYR A 191 18.69 -9.21 3.86
N GLU A 192 19.11 -10.46 4.07
CA GLU A 192 20.07 -11.14 3.20
C GLU A 192 19.83 -12.65 3.22
N VAL A 193 20.43 -13.36 2.26
CA VAL A 193 20.37 -14.83 2.23
C VAL A 193 21.59 -15.40 2.94
N VAL A 194 21.34 -16.17 4.00
CA VAL A 194 22.36 -16.92 4.75
C VAL A 194 21.89 -18.35 4.89
N ASN A 195 22.75 -19.32 4.58
CA ASN A 195 22.43 -20.76 4.69
C ASN A 195 21.10 -21.14 4.02
N SER A 196 20.84 -20.61 2.82
CA SER A 196 19.61 -20.82 2.04
C SER A 196 18.33 -20.35 2.73
N GLN A 197 18.43 -19.38 3.64
CA GLN A 197 17.29 -18.72 4.26
C GLN A 197 17.40 -17.20 4.13
N VAL A 198 16.28 -16.51 4.02
CA VAL A 198 16.25 -15.05 4.17
C VAL A 198 16.29 -14.71 5.65
N VAL A 199 17.33 -13.99 6.07
CA VAL A 199 17.60 -13.64 7.47
C VAL A 199 17.52 -12.14 7.63
N CYS A 200 16.83 -11.70 8.69
CA CYS A 200 16.92 -10.32 9.15
C CYS A 200 18.22 -10.12 9.95
N LYS A 201 19.06 -9.18 9.52
CA LYS A 201 20.25 -8.72 10.24
C LYS A 201 19.93 -7.44 11.00
N ALA A 202 20.45 -7.38 12.22
CA ALA A 202 20.49 -6.16 13.03
C ALA A 202 21.52 -5.19 12.47
#